data_AF-A0A2V8B7T7-F1
#
_entry.id   AF-A0A2V8B7T7-F1
#
_cell.length_a   1.000
_cell.length_b   1.000
_cell.length_c   1.000
_cell.angle_alpha   90.00
_cell.angle_beta   90.00
_cell.angle_gamma   90.00
#
_symmetry.space_group_name_H-M   'P 1'
#
loop_
_entity.id
_entity.type
_entity.pdbx_description
1 polymer ?
#
loop_
_entity_poly.entity_id
_entity_poly.type
_entity_poly.pdbx_seq_one_letter_code
_entity_poly.pdbx_strand_id
1 'polypeptide(L)'
;MRMIIGASAIAVVCLVGVTWGATGSRISRHSSMASVNQPDQAKRRPALWLVASGPFALGSDQATSSGPPLLAEQAFKNIQALKGISVDDFMGTMGIMSGSLGFDCSECHDSAGTDKVDWAADTPRKVTARRMVNMVTAINRDHFTGRQVVTCWTCHRGRDRPVVTPALDVVYGTPILERDDLVPASPPGLPSPDQIINKYLQALGGAQRLAGITSFAGKGTSVGFGGFGGGGAVQIYSKAPDQRTAIIEFKDAPGRDASIRSYDGKTGWIKTPLTVLGEYQLNGSELDGARLDAQLSFPAQLKQALTNLRTLDPATIDDREVDVVQGNGPRRLFATLYFDRQTGLLLRMVRYGNSPIGRLPTQIDYSDYRDVGGIKMPFRFTFAWLDGRDAFQLNDVQLNVPIDAAKFGRPTSLESRP
;
A
#
# COMPACT_ATOMS: atom_id res chain seq x y z
N MET A 1 30.91 -34.05 47.22
CA MET A 1 31.40 -34.53 45.91
C MET A 1 30.52 -33.85 44.84
N ARG A 2 30.76 -32.55 44.62
CA ARG A 2 31.43 -31.89 43.45
C ARG A 2 30.37 -31.49 42.40
N MET A 3 30.13 -30.22 42.02
CA MET A 3 30.85 -28.92 42.08
C MET A 3 29.77 -27.79 42.14
N ILE A 4 29.64 -26.96 43.18
CA ILE A 4 30.23 -25.61 43.42
C ILE A 4 31.02 -24.97 42.28
N ILE A 5 30.57 -23.81 41.77
CA ILE A 5 31.22 -22.45 41.72
C ILE A 5 30.05 -21.45 41.46
N GLY A 6 29.78 -20.34 42.15
CA GLY A 6 30.59 -19.46 42.98
C GLY A 6 30.45 -18.03 42.43
N ALA A 7 29.61 -17.21 43.05
CA ALA A 7 29.42 -15.79 42.72
C ALA A 7 30.70 -14.97 42.96
N SER A 8 30.94 -13.92 42.16
CA SER A 8 31.78 -12.79 42.55
C SER A 8 31.44 -11.55 41.71
N ALA A 9 30.86 -10.57 42.38
CA ALA A 9 30.80 -9.19 41.95
C ALA A 9 32.15 -8.52 42.27
N ILE A 10 32.72 -7.79 41.32
CA ILE A 10 33.77 -6.79 41.58
C ILE A 10 33.42 -5.53 40.79
N ALA A 11 33.30 -4.44 41.54
CA ALA A 11 33.16 -3.08 41.08
C ALA A 11 34.51 -2.54 40.61
N VAL A 12 34.51 -1.79 39.50
CA VAL A 12 35.59 -0.86 39.09
C VAL A 12 34.89 0.38 38.53
N VAL A 13 34.63 1.38 39.37
CA VAL A 13 35.40 2.63 39.52
C VAL A 13 35.52 3.44 38.22
N CYS A 14 34.75 4.52 38.18
CA CYS A 14 34.92 5.66 37.29
C CYS A 14 36.34 6.24 37.41
N LEU A 15 37.01 6.45 36.28
CA LEU A 15 38.12 7.40 36.19
C LEU A 15 37.95 8.26 34.94
N VAL A 16 37.88 9.56 35.24
CA VAL A 16 37.91 10.70 34.34
C VAL A 16 39.24 10.72 33.60
N GLY A 17 39.18 10.83 32.27
CA GLY A 17 40.34 11.01 31.41
C GLY A 17 40.02 12.02 30.32
N VAL A 18 40.26 13.29 30.62
CA VAL A 18 40.28 14.41 29.67
C VAL A 18 41.50 14.25 28.76
N THR A 19 41.30 14.23 27.45
CA THR A 19 42.36 14.60 26.48
C THR A 19 41.77 15.44 25.36
N TRP A 20 42.18 16.71 25.33
CA TRP A 20 42.06 17.61 24.18
C TRP A 20 42.96 17.16 23.04
N GLY A 21 42.47 17.27 21.81
CA GLY A 21 43.25 17.13 20.59
C GLY A 21 42.50 17.74 19.42
N ALA A 22 42.78 19.02 19.16
CA ALA A 22 42.20 19.83 18.10
C ALA A 22 42.50 19.28 16.70
N THR A 23 41.57 19.42 15.76
CA THR A 23 41.72 20.17 14.50
C THR A 23 40.56 19.88 13.53
N GLY A 24 40.06 20.92 12.85
CA GLY A 24 39.39 20.75 11.55
C GLY A 24 37.92 21.16 11.44
N SER A 25 37.53 22.32 11.97
CA SER A 25 36.23 22.93 11.63
C SER A 25 36.18 23.29 10.14
N ARG A 26 35.33 22.62 9.36
CA ARG A 26 34.73 23.20 8.14
C ARG A 26 33.23 23.33 8.34
N ILE A 27 32.86 24.50 8.84
CA ILE A 27 31.52 25.05 8.78
C ILE A 27 31.21 25.31 7.31
N SER A 28 30.27 24.57 6.72
CA SER A 28 29.69 24.95 5.43
C SER A 28 28.34 25.60 5.68
N ARG A 29 28.22 26.83 5.17
CA ARG A 29 27.14 27.78 5.42
C ARG A 29 25.84 27.31 4.77
N HIS A 30 24.75 27.41 5.52
CA HIS A 30 23.40 27.50 4.98
C HIS A 30 23.29 28.74 4.07
N SER A 31 22.82 28.53 2.85
CA SER A 31 22.27 29.62 2.01
C SER A 31 20.77 29.42 1.90
N SER A 32 20.06 30.39 2.47
CA SER A 32 18.63 30.61 2.41
C SER A 32 18.13 30.65 0.97
N MET A 33 16.99 30.00 0.71
CA MET A 33 16.21 30.19 -0.51
C MET A 33 15.71 31.64 -0.56
N ALA A 34 15.94 32.30 -1.68
CA ALA A 34 15.28 33.53 -2.05
C ALA A 34 14.15 33.21 -3.03
N SER A 35 12.95 33.62 -2.64
CA SER A 35 11.72 33.67 -3.45
C SER A 35 11.99 34.34 -4.80
N VAL A 36 11.64 33.66 -5.90
CA VAL A 36 11.56 34.28 -7.23
C VAL A 36 10.17 34.06 -7.81
N ASN A 37 9.56 35.21 -8.14
CA ASN A 37 8.23 35.41 -8.69
C ASN A 37 7.94 34.58 -9.96
N GLN A 38 6.72 34.05 -10.02
CA GLN A 38 6.06 33.65 -11.27
C GLN A 38 5.66 34.88 -12.09
N PRO A 39 5.86 34.90 -13.42
CA PRO A 39 5.14 35.80 -14.30
C PRO A 39 3.88 35.16 -14.90
N ASP A 40 2.85 36.00 -14.97
CA ASP A 40 1.55 35.85 -15.63
C ASP A 40 1.58 35.07 -16.95
N GLN A 41 0.66 34.11 -17.09
CA GLN A 41 0.32 33.52 -18.38
C GLN A 41 -1.05 34.02 -18.85
N ALA A 42 -0.98 34.83 -19.90
CA ALA A 42 -2.08 35.48 -20.55
C ALA A 42 -3.03 34.50 -21.28
N LYS A 43 -4.31 34.87 -21.22
CA LYS A 43 -5.46 34.32 -21.93
C LYS A 43 -5.15 33.96 -23.39
N ARG A 44 -5.39 32.69 -23.77
CA ARG A 44 -5.63 32.28 -25.15
C ARG A 44 -6.90 31.43 -25.22
N ARG A 45 -7.90 31.96 -25.93
CA ARG A 45 -9.13 31.26 -26.34
C ARG A 45 -8.83 30.45 -27.60
N PRO A 46 -9.28 29.20 -27.75
CA PRO A 46 -9.42 28.58 -29.05
C PRO A 46 -10.87 28.61 -29.55
N ALA A 47 -10.97 28.82 -30.86
CA ALA A 47 -12.20 28.88 -31.64
C ALA A 47 -12.86 27.49 -31.76
N LEU A 48 -14.19 27.51 -31.70
CA LEU A 48 -15.08 26.37 -31.83
C LEU A 48 -15.28 26.03 -33.31
N TRP A 49 -14.80 24.87 -33.76
CA TRP A 49 -15.19 24.26 -35.03
C TRP A 49 -16.24 23.18 -34.76
N LEU A 50 -17.47 23.44 -35.21
CA LEU A 50 -18.58 22.49 -35.23
C LEU A 50 -18.42 21.56 -36.44
N VAL A 51 -18.20 20.27 -36.19
CA VAL A 51 -18.43 19.21 -37.18
C VAL A 51 -19.43 18.23 -36.56
N ALA A 52 -20.61 18.17 -37.16
CA ALA A 52 -21.65 17.22 -36.85
C ALA A 52 -21.28 15.84 -37.43
N SER A 53 -21.33 14.80 -36.60
CA SER A 53 -21.23 13.40 -37.02
C SER A 53 -22.13 12.59 -36.11
N GLY A 54 -23.14 11.94 -36.68
CA GLY A 54 -24.22 11.26 -35.96
C GLY A 54 -23.72 10.04 -35.15
N PRO A 55 -24.43 9.65 -34.09
CA PRO A 55 -24.00 8.55 -33.25
C PRO A 55 -24.31 7.20 -33.93
N PHE A 56 -23.26 6.48 -34.29
CA PHE A 56 -23.26 5.02 -34.25
C PHE A 56 -23.55 4.60 -32.81
N ALA A 57 -24.67 3.92 -32.59
CA ALA A 57 -24.99 3.30 -31.30
C ALA A 57 -24.08 2.07 -31.10
N LEU A 58 -22.88 2.29 -30.57
CA LEU A 58 -22.15 1.26 -29.84
C LEU A 58 -22.90 1.08 -28.51
N GLY A 59 -23.50 -0.09 -28.34
CA GLY A 59 -24.08 -0.52 -27.08
C GLY A 59 -23.03 -0.43 -25.98
N SER A 60 -23.09 0.63 -25.19
CA SER A 60 -22.50 0.64 -23.86
C SER A 60 -23.29 -0.37 -23.04
N ASP A 61 -22.74 -1.56 -22.84
CA ASP A 61 -23.13 -2.40 -21.71
C ASP A 61 -22.95 -1.54 -20.45
N GLN A 62 -24.07 -0.98 -19.97
CA GLN A 62 -24.11 -0.28 -18.71
C GLN A 62 -23.73 -1.29 -17.64
N ALA A 63 -22.53 -1.10 -17.12
CA ALA A 63 -22.03 -1.74 -15.93
C ALA A 63 -23.10 -1.65 -14.83
N THR A 64 -23.80 -2.75 -14.59
CA THR A 64 -24.64 -2.91 -13.40
C THR A 64 -23.72 -3.00 -12.19
N SER A 65 -23.25 -1.88 -11.66
CA SER A 65 -22.60 -1.86 -10.35
C SER A 65 -23.47 -2.67 -9.38
N SER A 66 -22.85 -3.62 -8.68
CA SER A 66 -23.39 -4.15 -7.43
C SER A 66 -23.94 -2.99 -6.58
N GLY A 67 -25.02 -3.22 -5.83
CA GLY A 67 -25.76 -2.18 -5.12
C GLY A 67 -24.92 -1.19 -4.29
N PRO A 68 -25.54 -0.12 -3.75
CA PRO A 68 -24.82 0.92 -3.03
C PRO A 68 -23.92 0.32 -1.93
N PRO A 69 -22.72 0.88 -1.71
CA PRO A 69 -21.77 0.34 -0.76
C PRO A 69 -22.38 0.29 0.65
N LEU A 70 -22.08 -0.78 1.40
CA LEU A 70 -22.44 -0.85 2.81
C LEU A 70 -21.72 0.28 3.57
N LEU A 71 -22.49 1.13 4.24
CA LEU A 71 -21.95 2.29 4.96
C LEU A 71 -21.50 1.92 6.37
N ALA A 72 -20.54 2.67 6.90
CA ALA A 72 -19.97 2.42 8.23
C ALA A 72 -21.03 2.40 9.35
N GLU A 73 -21.94 3.38 9.37
CA GLU A 73 -23.01 3.45 10.37
C GLU A 73 -24.10 2.36 10.24
N GLN A 74 -24.13 1.65 9.11
CA GLN A 74 -25.02 0.51 8.90
C GLN A 74 -24.38 -0.78 9.42
N ALA A 75 -23.06 -0.91 9.31
CA ALA A 75 -22.32 -2.08 9.77
C ALA A 75 -21.90 -2.01 11.24
N PHE A 76 -21.62 -0.80 11.75
CA PHE A 76 -21.03 -0.58 13.07
C PHE A 76 -21.92 0.28 13.96
N LYS A 77 -21.90 -0.02 15.26
CA LYS A 77 -22.63 0.73 16.29
C LYS A 77 -21.84 1.96 16.74
N ASN A 78 -22.57 2.99 17.17
CA ASN A 78 -22.01 4.21 17.77
C ASN A 78 -20.96 4.95 16.89
N ILE A 79 -21.24 5.02 15.59
CA ILE A 79 -20.49 5.88 14.66
C ILE A 79 -20.94 7.33 14.83
N GLN A 80 -20.02 8.20 15.23
CA GLN A 80 -20.29 9.62 15.48
C GLN A 80 -19.45 10.55 14.58
N ALA A 81 -18.24 10.14 14.22
CA ALA A 81 -17.42 10.73 13.16
C ALA A 81 -17.28 9.70 12.02
N LEU A 82 -16.88 10.13 10.82
CA LEU A 82 -16.72 9.25 9.65
C LEU A 82 -18.03 8.57 9.21
N LYS A 83 -19.16 9.26 9.31
CA LYS A 83 -20.45 8.78 8.78
C LYS A 83 -20.50 8.90 7.25
N GLY A 84 -21.26 8.03 6.60
CA GLY A 84 -21.52 8.08 5.16
C GLY A 84 -20.36 7.59 4.28
N ILE A 85 -19.30 7.06 4.88
CA ILE A 85 -18.22 6.37 4.14
C ILE A 85 -18.51 4.87 4.09
N SER A 86 -17.95 4.19 3.10
CA SER A 86 -18.06 2.75 2.99
C SER A 86 -17.29 2.05 4.10
N VAL A 87 -17.70 0.81 4.38
CA VAL A 87 -17.09 -0.03 5.41
C VAL A 87 -15.58 -0.21 5.24
N ASP A 88 -15.10 -0.37 4.01
CA ASP A 88 -13.68 -0.52 3.71
C ASP A 88 -12.89 0.79 3.91
N ASP A 89 -13.42 1.95 3.51
CA ASP A 89 -12.83 3.26 3.81
C ASP A 89 -12.76 3.50 5.33
N PHE A 90 -13.77 3.03 6.07
CA PHE A 90 -13.79 3.08 7.53
C PHE A 90 -12.70 2.20 8.16
N MET A 91 -12.57 0.96 7.69
CA MET A 91 -11.51 0.05 8.18
C MET A 91 -10.11 0.55 7.81
N GLY A 92 -9.91 1.05 6.59
CA GLY A 92 -8.65 1.68 6.18
C GLY A 92 -8.31 2.92 7.02
N THR A 93 -9.34 3.69 7.42
CA THR A 93 -9.18 4.81 8.34
C THR A 93 -8.68 4.37 9.72
N MET A 94 -9.15 3.24 10.24
CA MET A 94 -8.62 2.68 11.50
C MET A 94 -7.15 2.29 11.36
N GLY A 95 -6.78 1.66 10.24
CA GLY A 95 -5.36 1.40 9.93
C GLY A 95 -4.51 2.67 9.92
N ILE A 96 -5.01 3.77 9.35
CA ILE A 96 -4.32 5.07 9.36
C ILE A 96 -4.15 5.61 10.77
N MET A 97 -5.17 5.51 11.63
CA MET A 97 -5.06 5.91 13.02
C MET A 97 -3.99 5.10 13.74
N SER A 98 -4.09 3.77 13.70
CA SER A 98 -3.16 2.83 14.34
C SER A 98 -1.71 3.09 13.89
N GLY A 99 -1.48 3.14 12.57
CA GLY A 99 -0.16 3.42 12.01
C GLY A 99 0.38 4.81 12.39
N SER A 100 -0.49 5.82 12.46
CA SER A 100 -0.07 7.18 12.85
C SER A 100 0.30 7.28 14.32
N LEU A 101 -0.44 6.59 15.19
CA LEU A 101 -0.28 6.65 16.65
C LEU A 101 0.75 5.65 17.19
N GLY A 102 1.14 4.65 16.38
CA GLY A 102 1.94 3.51 16.84
C GLY A 102 1.15 2.59 17.79
N PHE A 103 -0.17 2.54 17.62
CA PHE A 103 -1.10 1.74 18.43
C PHE A 103 -1.63 0.54 17.64
N ASP A 104 -2.20 -0.42 18.35
CA ASP A 104 -3.10 -1.43 17.81
C ASP A 104 -4.58 -1.14 18.20
N CYS A 105 -5.46 -2.10 17.94
CA CYS A 105 -6.89 -1.94 18.19
C CYS A 105 -7.23 -1.86 19.69
N SER A 106 -6.49 -2.57 20.54
CA SER A 106 -6.73 -2.72 21.97
C SER A 106 -6.41 -1.46 22.76
N GLU A 107 -5.55 -0.58 22.24
CA GLU A 107 -5.34 0.73 22.84
C GLU A 107 -6.58 1.63 22.75
N CYS A 108 -7.44 1.42 21.76
CA CYS A 108 -8.59 2.28 21.48
C CYS A 108 -9.93 1.63 21.80
N HIS A 109 -10.07 0.33 21.56
CA HIS A 109 -11.31 -0.42 21.68
C HIS A 109 -11.27 -1.38 22.86
N ASP A 110 -12.32 -1.35 23.68
CA ASP A 110 -12.38 -2.15 24.89
C ASP A 110 -12.35 -3.64 24.56
N SER A 111 -11.44 -4.37 25.21
CA SER A 111 -11.25 -5.81 25.04
C SER A 111 -10.98 -6.28 23.60
N ALA A 112 -10.49 -5.40 22.71
CA ALA A 112 -10.15 -5.80 21.35
C ALA A 112 -9.03 -6.85 21.34
N GLY A 113 -9.13 -7.80 20.41
CA GLY A 113 -8.31 -9.01 20.37
C GLY A 113 -8.90 -10.19 21.16
N THR A 114 -10.08 -10.03 21.77
CA THR A 114 -10.81 -11.10 22.48
C THR A 114 -12.23 -11.28 21.94
N ASP A 115 -12.89 -12.35 22.37
CA ASP A 115 -14.32 -12.62 22.13
C ASP A 115 -15.26 -11.66 22.88
N LYS A 116 -14.73 -10.88 23.83
CA LYS A 116 -15.48 -9.92 24.66
C LYS A 116 -15.36 -8.47 24.17
N VAL A 117 -14.79 -8.25 22.99
CA VAL A 117 -14.58 -6.91 22.44
C VAL A 117 -15.88 -6.11 22.37
N ASP A 118 -15.86 -4.87 22.86
CA ASP A 118 -16.92 -3.90 22.64
C ASP A 118 -16.43 -2.76 21.73
N TRP A 119 -16.65 -2.95 20.43
CA TRP A 119 -16.33 -1.94 19.42
C TRP A 119 -17.14 -0.65 19.60
N ALA A 120 -18.33 -0.73 20.20
CA ALA A 120 -19.27 0.38 20.34
C ALA A 120 -18.95 1.27 21.55
N ALA A 121 -18.34 0.71 22.60
CA ALA A 121 -17.94 1.42 23.82
C ALA A 121 -17.19 2.73 23.52
N ASP A 122 -17.48 3.76 24.31
CA ASP A 122 -16.79 5.04 24.26
C ASP A 122 -15.65 5.06 25.28
N THR A 123 -14.45 4.72 24.80
CA THR A 123 -13.22 4.91 25.58
C THR A 123 -12.76 6.37 25.48
N PRO A 124 -12.00 6.90 26.47
CA PRO A 124 -11.45 8.26 26.40
C PRO A 124 -10.61 8.52 25.13
N ARG A 125 -9.89 7.49 24.65
CA ARG A 125 -9.09 7.54 23.42
C ARG A 125 -9.97 7.60 22.18
N LYS A 126 -11.02 6.78 22.08
CA LYS A 126 -11.99 6.81 20.95
C LYS A 126 -12.71 8.16 20.87
N VAL A 127 -13.14 8.73 22.00
CA VAL A 127 -13.75 10.06 22.04
C VAL A 127 -12.76 11.14 21.57
N THR A 128 -11.50 11.04 21.97
CA THR A 128 -10.43 11.94 21.49
C THR A 128 -10.18 11.78 19.99
N ALA A 129 -10.13 10.55 19.48
CA ALA A 129 -9.93 10.26 18.06
C ALA A 129 -10.99 10.93 17.17
N ARG A 130 -12.27 10.90 17.59
CA ARG A 130 -13.36 11.63 16.89
C ARG A 130 -13.10 13.13 16.79
N ARG A 131 -12.58 13.75 17.85
CA ARG A 131 -12.20 15.18 17.84
C ARG A 131 -11.05 15.43 16.87
N MET A 132 -10.05 14.55 16.85
CA MET A 132 -8.90 14.65 15.95
C MET A 132 -9.30 14.50 14.47
N VAL A 133 -10.22 13.58 14.14
CA VAL A 133 -10.80 13.45 12.79
C VAL A 133 -11.41 14.77 12.33
N ASN A 134 -12.24 15.38 13.19
CA ASN A 134 -12.87 16.65 12.88
C ASN A 134 -11.84 17.78 12.73
N MET A 135 -10.79 17.78 13.55
CA MET A 135 -9.72 18.77 13.50
C MET A 135 -8.95 18.72 12.17
N VAL A 136 -8.45 17.55 11.75
CA VAL A 136 -7.71 17.45 10.48
C VAL A 136 -8.61 17.73 9.27
N THR A 137 -9.88 17.33 9.34
CA THR A 137 -10.88 17.66 8.31
C THR A 137 -11.10 19.16 8.21
N ALA A 138 -11.27 19.85 9.35
CA ALA A 138 -11.45 21.29 9.39
C ALA A 138 -10.21 22.04 8.88
N ILE A 139 -9.00 21.67 9.34
CA ILE A 139 -7.75 22.29 8.89
C ILE A 139 -7.60 22.20 7.36
N ASN A 140 -7.84 21.02 6.78
CA ASN A 140 -7.76 20.84 5.33
C ASN A 140 -8.81 21.65 4.57
N ARG A 141 -10.05 21.68 5.06
CA ARG A 141 -11.13 22.48 4.48
C ARG A 141 -10.79 23.98 4.51
N ASP A 142 -10.38 24.47 5.67
CA ASP A 142 -10.27 25.91 5.95
C ASP A 142 -8.96 26.53 5.44
N HIS A 143 -7.88 25.74 5.35
CA HIS A 143 -6.55 26.25 4.99
C HIS A 143 -5.96 25.65 3.72
N PHE A 144 -6.49 24.54 3.22
CA PHE A 144 -5.93 23.82 2.06
C PHE A 144 -6.95 23.57 0.96
N THR A 145 -8.04 24.34 0.91
CA THR A 145 -9.12 24.23 -0.09
C THR A 145 -9.71 22.81 -0.19
N GLY A 146 -9.74 22.10 0.93
CA GLY A 146 -10.17 20.71 1.03
C GLY A 146 -9.14 19.68 0.53
N ARG A 147 -7.94 20.10 0.12
CA ARG A 147 -6.83 19.18 -0.17
C ARG A 147 -6.35 18.58 1.15
N GLN A 148 -6.16 17.26 1.17
CA GLN A 148 -5.64 16.56 2.33
C GLN A 148 -4.13 16.76 2.43
N VAL A 149 -3.72 17.79 3.17
CA VAL A 149 -2.32 18.15 3.44
C VAL A 149 -1.96 17.82 4.87
N VAL A 150 -2.86 18.07 5.83
CA VAL A 150 -2.69 17.74 7.25
C VAL A 150 -3.40 16.43 7.55
N THR A 151 -2.68 15.46 8.08
CA THR A 151 -3.20 14.11 8.40
C THR A 151 -2.80 13.72 9.82
N CYS A 152 -3.25 12.55 10.28
CA CYS A 152 -2.72 12.01 11.54
C CYS A 152 -1.20 11.80 11.45
N TRP A 153 -0.68 11.35 10.30
CA TRP A 153 0.74 11.10 10.09
C TRP A 153 1.57 12.38 10.13
N THR A 154 1.07 13.52 9.61
CA THR A 154 1.83 14.78 9.62
C THR A 154 2.21 15.24 11.03
N CYS A 155 1.37 14.92 12.03
CA CYS A 155 1.60 15.31 13.41
C CYS A 155 2.20 14.19 14.25
N HIS A 156 1.68 12.98 14.15
CA HIS A 156 2.01 11.90 15.09
C HIS A 156 3.26 11.11 14.71
N ARG A 157 3.47 10.82 13.41
CA ARG A 157 4.66 10.10 12.90
C ARG A 157 5.02 8.83 13.69
N GLY A 158 4.02 8.00 14.00
CA GLY A 158 4.18 6.76 14.75
C GLY A 158 4.25 6.95 16.28
N ARG A 159 3.81 8.09 16.81
CA ARG A 159 3.79 8.38 18.25
C ARG A 159 2.38 8.67 18.75
N ASP A 160 2.12 8.27 20.00
CA ASP A 160 0.85 8.52 20.69
C ASP A 160 0.51 10.01 20.82
N ARG A 161 1.53 10.86 20.80
CA ARG A 161 1.42 12.33 20.80
C ARG A 161 2.45 12.98 19.87
N PRO A 162 2.11 14.10 19.21
CA PRO A 162 3.04 14.85 18.38
C PRO A 162 4.25 15.35 19.18
N VAL A 163 5.44 15.28 18.59
CA VAL A 163 6.66 15.90 19.13
C VAL A 163 6.75 17.32 18.60
N VAL A 164 6.76 18.30 19.51
CA VAL A 164 6.76 19.74 19.16
C VAL A 164 8.14 20.39 19.28
N THR A 165 9.17 19.63 19.66
CA THR A 165 10.54 20.10 19.82
C THR A 165 11.47 19.30 18.92
N PRO A 166 12.24 19.95 18.02
CA PRO A 166 13.24 19.27 17.22
C PRO A 166 14.27 18.56 18.10
N ALA A 167 14.52 17.29 17.82
CA ALA A 167 15.57 16.54 18.49
C ALA A 167 16.93 16.85 17.82
N LEU A 168 18.00 17.00 18.62
CA LEU A 168 19.31 17.46 18.09
C LEU A 168 19.97 16.45 17.15
N ASP A 169 19.62 15.17 17.27
CA ASP A 169 19.97 14.10 16.32
C ASP A 169 19.32 14.31 14.95
N VAL A 170 18.09 14.82 14.88
CA VAL A 170 17.44 15.22 13.62
C VAL A 170 18.14 16.44 13.02
N VAL A 171 18.64 17.36 13.85
CA VAL A 171 19.29 18.60 13.41
C VAL A 171 20.74 18.38 12.95
N TYR A 172 21.51 17.57 13.68
CA TYR A 172 22.96 17.40 13.47
C TYR A 172 23.36 15.99 13.01
N GLY A 173 22.44 15.04 13.01
CA GLY A 173 22.69 13.67 12.56
C GLY A 173 22.52 13.49 11.05
N THR A 174 22.58 12.23 10.62
CA THR A 174 22.31 11.86 9.23
C THR A 174 20.85 12.14 8.89
N PRO A 175 20.56 12.93 7.84
CA PRO A 175 19.19 13.22 7.45
C PRO A 175 18.40 11.95 7.14
N ILE A 176 17.20 11.83 7.73
CA ILE A 176 16.20 10.85 7.31
C ILE A 176 15.50 11.43 6.08
N LEU A 177 15.75 10.84 4.91
CA LEU A 177 15.14 11.26 3.66
C LEU A 177 13.80 10.54 3.47
N GLU A 178 12.72 11.17 3.92
CA GLU A 178 11.37 10.79 3.52
C GLU A 178 11.03 11.44 2.18
N ARG A 179 10.42 10.66 1.29
CA ARG A 179 9.99 11.15 -0.02
C ARG A 179 8.62 11.78 0.09
N ASP A 180 8.41 12.81 -0.72
CA ASP A 180 7.06 13.32 -0.96
C ASP A 180 6.20 12.22 -1.59
N ASP A 181 4.97 12.09 -1.09
CA ASP A 181 3.99 11.14 -1.62
C ASP A 181 3.75 11.36 -3.12
N LEU A 182 3.64 12.62 -3.55
CA LEU A 182 3.31 12.99 -4.92
C LEU A 182 4.35 13.96 -5.46
N VAL A 183 4.98 13.58 -6.58
CA VAL A 183 5.95 14.44 -7.28
C VAL A 183 5.28 15.01 -8.54
N PRO A 184 5.32 16.34 -8.78
CA PRO A 184 4.56 16.96 -9.85
C PRO A 184 5.13 16.72 -11.26
N ALA A 185 6.44 16.54 -11.39
CA ALA A 185 7.12 16.34 -12.67
C ALA A 185 8.43 15.57 -12.49
N SER A 186 8.91 14.94 -13.56
CA SER A 186 10.22 14.29 -13.55
C SER A 186 11.37 15.30 -13.40
N PRO A 187 12.35 15.06 -12.52
CA PRO A 187 13.58 15.84 -12.49
C PRO A 187 14.32 15.77 -13.84
N PRO A 188 14.97 16.86 -14.30
CA PRO A 188 15.79 16.86 -15.51
C PRO A 188 16.96 15.87 -15.41
N GLY A 189 17.34 15.26 -16.54
CA GLY A 189 18.52 14.39 -16.63
C GLY A 189 18.31 12.94 -16.18
N LEU A 190 17.13 12.58 -15.66
CA LEU A 190 16.77 11.20 -15.35
C LEU A 190 16.23 10.46 -16.59
N PRO A 191 16.34 9.13 -16.66
CA PRO A 191 15.70 8.33 -17.70
C PRO A 191 14.19 8.57 -17.75
N SER A 192 13.62 8.55 -18.95
CA SER A 192 12.17 8.70 -19.10
C SER A 192 11.44 7.49 -18.49
N PRO A 193 10.19 7.65 -18.03
CA PRO A 193 9.39 6.52 -17.53
C PRO A 193 9.28 5.40 -18.56
N ASP A 194 9.15 5.75 -19.84
CA ASP A 194 9.10 4.79 -20.94
C ASP A 194 10.37 3.95 -21.06
N GLN A 195 11.55 4.57 -20.90
CA GLN A 195 12.83 3.84 -20.94
C GLN A 195 12.91 2.82 -19.80
N ILE A 196 12.55 3.23 -18.58
CA ILE A 196 12.59 2.37 -17.39
C ILE A 196 11.59 1.22 -17.53
N ILE A 197 10.33 1.52 -17.89
CA ILE A 197 9.29 0.51 -18.05
C ILE A 197 9.61 -0.44 -19.21
N ASN A 198 10.13 0.05 -20.34
CA ASN A 198 10.50 -0.83 -21.46
C ASN A 198 11.65 -1.77 -21.07
N LYS A 199 12.63 -1.30 -20.29
CA LYS A 199 13.69 -2.15 -19.74
C LYS A 199 13.11 -3.24 -18.85
N TYR A 200 12.14 -2.92 -18.01
CA TYR A 200 11.41 -3.90 -17.19
C TYR A 200 10.69 -4.95 -18.04
N LEU A 201 9.89 -4.53 -19.02
CA LEU A 201 9.18 -5.45 -19.91
C LEU A 201 10.15 -6.35 -20.70
N GLN A 202 11.30 -5.81 -21.10
CA GLN A 202 12.35 -6.58 -21.75
C GLN A 202 12.98 -7.61 -20.78
N ALA A 203 13.29 -7.20 -19.55
CA ALA A 203 13.86 -8.07 -18.53
C ALA A 203 12.95 -9.25 -18.17
N LEU A 204 11.63 -9.05 -18.23
CA LEU A 204 10.65 -10.09 -17.99
C LEU A 204 10.52 -11.12 -19.12
N GLY A 205 10.97 -10.83 -20.34
CA GLY A 205 10.82 -11.74 -21.48
C GLY A 205 10.40 -11.07 -22.80
N GLY A 206 10.21 -9.74 -22.80
CA GLY A 206 9.88 -8.96 -23.98
C GLY A 206 8.37 -8.81 -24.23
N ALA A 207 7.99 -7.71 -24.88
CA ALA A 207 6.59 -7.32 -25.06
C ALA A 207 5.74 -8.38 -25.76
N GLN A 208 6.28 -9.08 -26.78
CA GLN A 208 5.54 -10.09 -27.54
C GLN A 208 5.14 -11.29 -26.66
N ARG A 209 6.06 -11.82 -25.84
CA ARG A 209 5.75 -12.95 -24.96
C ARG A 209 4.80 -12.55 -23.86
N LEU A 210 5.02 -11.36 -23.26
CA LEU A 210 4.14 -10.83 -22.21
C LEU A 210 2.70 -10.61 -22.70
N ALA A 211 2.52 -10.17 -23.95
CA ALA A 211 1.20 -10.03 -24.57
C ALA A 211 0.47 -11.37 -24.79
N GLY A 212 1.21 -12.49 -24.82
CA GLY A 212 0.66 -13.84 -24.95
C GLY A 212 0.20 -14.45 -23.62
N ILE A 213 0.37 -13.77 -22.48
CA ILE A 213 -0.05 -14.27 -21.18
C ILE A 213 -1.52 -13.88 -20.94
N THR A 214 -2.39 -14.89 -20.88
CA THR A 214 -3.83 -14.70 -20.65
C THR A 214 -4.26 -15.11 -19.24
N SER A 215 -3.47 -15.95 -18.58
CA SER A 215 -3.71 -16.37 -17.20
C SER A 215 -2.43 -16.86 -16.52
N PHE A 216 -2.44 -16.90 -15.19
CA PHE A 216 -1.51 -17.75 -14.44
C PHE A 216 -2.15 -18.32 -13.18
N ALA A 217 -1.67 -19.48 -12.76
CA ALA A 217 -1.96 -20.08 -11.47
C ALA A 217 -0.66 -20.32 -10.69
N GLY A 218 -0.64 -19.96 -9.42
CA GLY A 218 0.51 -20.15 -8.54
C GLY A 218 0.13 -20.92 -7.27
N LYS A 219 1.02 -21.80 -6.80
CA LYS A 219 0.88 -22.51 -5.52
C LYS A 219 2.11 -22.32 -4.66
N GLY A 220 1.88 -22.26 -3.35
CA GLY A 220 2.98 -22.01 -2.41
C GLY A 220 2.56 -22.01 -0.96
N THR A 221 3.29 -21.23 -0.18
CA THR A 221 3.07 -21.04 1.25
C THR A 221 3.01 -19.55 1.58
N SER A 222 2.24 -19.21 2.61
CA SER A 222 2.23 -17.88 3.21
C SER A 222 2.85 -17.95 4.60
N VAL A 223 3.63 -16.95 4.97
CA VAL A 223 4.04 -16.69 6.34
C VAL A 223 3.48 -15.34 6.75
N GLY A 224 2.66 -15.34 7.80
CA GLY A 224 2.14 -14.11 8.40
C GLY A 224 3.22 -13.31 9.11
N PHE A 225 2.98 -12.02 9.30
CA PHE A 225 3.89 -11.14 10.04
C PHE A 225 4.26 -11.70 11.42
N GLY A 226 5.56 -11.67 11.77
CA GLY A 226 6.06 -12.17 13.06
C GLY A 226 5.89 -13.68 13.28
N GLY A 227 5.57 -14.46 12.24
CA GLY A 227 5.22 -15.87 12.38
C GLY A 227 3.80 -16.11 12.93
N PHE A 228 3.03 -15.04 13.14
CA PHE A 228 1.64 -15.15 13.61
C PHE A 228 0.77 -15.86 12.57
N GLY A 229 -0.11 -16.73 13.06
CA GLY A 229 -1.08 -17.45 12.23
C GLY A 229 -0.56 -18.74 11.59
N GLY A 230 0.63 -19.24 11.96
CA GLY A 230 1.12 -20.58 11.59
C GLY A 230 1.48 -20.78 10.11
N GLY A 231 1.28 -19.77 9.28
CA GLY A 231 1.36 -19.88 7.83
C GLY A 231 0.19 -20.65 7.22
N GLY A 232 0.14 -20.70 5.89
CA GLY A 232 -0.95 -21.38 5.19
C GLY A 232 -0.59 -21.78 3.77
N ALA A 233 -1.36 -22.71 3.20
CA ALA A 233 -1.21 -23.11 1.81
C ALA A 233 -1.78 -22.02 0.90
N VAL A 234 -1.00 -21.57 -0.07
CA VAL A 234 -1.35 -20.45 -0.94
C VAL A 234 -1.75 -20.95 -2.32
N GLN A 235 -2.84 -20.39 -2.83
CA GLN A 235 -3.25 -20.49 -4.22
C GLN A 235 -3.50 -19.09 -4.78
N ILE A 236 -2.92 -18.80 -5.95
CA ILE A 236 -3.10 -17.53 -6.64
C ILE A 236 -3.59 -17.82 -8.04
N TYR A 237 -4.60 -17.08 -8.46
CA TYR A 237 -5.18 -17.16 -9.79
C TYR A 237 -5.27 -15.75 -10.36
N SER A 238 -4.79 -15.57 -11.58
CA SER A 238 -4.99 -14.32 -12.32
C SER A 238 -5.42 -14.62 -13.74
N LYS A 239 -6.35 -13.82 -14.26
CA LYS A 239 -6.83 -13.91 -15.64
C LYS A 239 -6.93 -12.51 -16.24
N ALA A 240 -6.40 -12.35 -17.45
CA ALA A 240 -6.40 -11.08 -18.15
C ALA A 240 -7.84 -10.67 -18.56
N PRO A 241 -8.15 -9.37 -18.58
CA PRO A 241 -7.24 -8.26 -18.32
C PRO A 241 -7.03 -7.96 -16.83
N ASP A 242 -8.01 -8.21 -15.96
CA ASP A 242 -8.00 -7.65 -14.60
C ASP A 242 -8.73 -8.51 -13.57
N GLN A 243 -8.63 -9.84 -13.63
CA GLN A 243 -9.12 -10.72 -12.58
C GLN A 243 -7.97 -11.30 -11.76
N ARG A 244 -8.12 -11.30 -10.43
CA ARG A 244 -7.11 -11.82 -9.50
C ARG A 244 -7.73 -12.33 -8.21
N THR A 245 -7.28 -13.48 -7.76
CA THR A 245 -7.60 -14.04 -6.44
C THR A 245 -6.35 -14.59 -5.78
N ALA A 246 -6.18 -14.31 -4.49
CA ALA A 246 -5.23 -14.95 -3.61
C ALA A 246 -5.98 -15.62 -2.45
N ILE A 247 -5.70 -16.90 -2.22
CA ILE A 247 -6.32 -17.73 -1.18
C ILE A 247 -5.21 -18.28 -0.30
N ILE A 248 -5.35 -18.11 1.01
CA ILE A 248 -4.50 -18.72 2.03
C ILE A 248 -5.38 -19.66 2.84
N GLU A 249 -5.17 -20.96 2.71
CA GLU A 249 -5.87 -22.00 3.49
C GLU A 249 -5.07 -22.33 4.75
N PHE A 250 -5.70 -22.29 5.93
CA PHE A 250 -5.05 -22.60 7.21
C PHE A 250 -5.51 -23.97 7.72
N LYS A 251 -5.09 -25.05 7.04
CA LYS A 251 -5.55 -26.43 7.30
C LYS A 251 -5.36 -26.89 8.74
N ASP A 252 -4.31 -26.42 9.40
CA ASP A 252 -3.92 -26.85 10.74
C ASP A 252 -4.40 -25.90 11.86
N ALA A 253 -5.30 -24.94 11.54
CA ALA A 253 -5.80 -23.95 12.48
C ALA A 253 -7.33 -24.04 12.65
N PRO A 254 -7.82 -24.75 13.69
CA PRO A 254 -9.26 -24.86 13.97
C PRO A 254 -9.94 -23.48 14.09
N GLY A 255 -11.06 -23.29 13.38
CA GLY A 255 -11.81 -22.02 13.37
C GLY A 255 -11.21 -20.94 12.46
N ARG A 256 -10.19 -21.26 11.67
CA ARG A 256 -9.53 -20.37 10.72
C ARG A 256 -9.53 -21.00 9.32
N ASP A 257 -10.64 -20.93 8.60
CA ASP A 257 -10.77 -21.68 7.33
C ASP A 257 -9.78 -21.17 6.25
N ALA A 258 -9.95 -19.91 5.84
CA ALA A 258 -9.14 -19.29 4.80
C ALA A 258 -9.14 -17.77 4.89
N SER A 259 -8.05 -17.16 4.43
CA SER A 259 -7.97 -15.73 4.09
C SER A 259 -8.00 -15.59 2.57
N ILE A 260 -8.92 -14.78 2.04
CA ILE A 260 -9.17 -14.65 0.61
C ILE A 260 -9.25 -13.18 0.24
N ARG A 261 -8.49 -12.78 -0.78
CA ARG A 261 -8.62 -11.48 -1.46
C ARG A 261 -8.90 -11.75 -2.92
N SER A 262 -10.02 -11.26 -3.43
CA SER A 262 -10.52 -11.59 -4.76
C SER A 262 -11.02 -10.35 -5.49
N TYR A 263 -10.81 -10.28 -6.80
CA TYR A 263 -11.33 -9.26 -7.70
C TYR A 263 -11.68 -9.92 -9.04
N ASP A 264 -12.91 -9.73 -9.49
CA ASP A 264 -13.47 -10.38 -10.69
C ASP A 264 -13.44 -9.50 -11.96
N GLY A 265 -12.75 -8.35 -11.92
CA GLY A 265 -12.79 -7.33 -12.97
C GLY A 265 -13.85 -6.25 -12.74
N LYS A 266 -14.70 -6.40 -11.72
CA LYS A 266 -15.77 -5.45 -11.39
C LYS A 266 -15.95 -5.28 -9.88
N THR A 267 -16.13 -6.37 -9.16
CA THR A 267 -16.30 -6.41 -7.71
C THR A 267 -15.08 -7.06 -7.05
N GLY A 268 -14.75 -6.58 -5.87
CA GLY A 268 -13.68 -7.12 -5.05
C GLY A 268 -14.19 -7.53 -3.68
N TRP A 269 -13.53 -8.50 -3.06
CA TRP A 269 -13.94 -9.05 -1.78
C TRP A 269 -12.73 -9.42 -0.92
N ILE A 270 -12.90 -9.25 0.38
CA ILE A 270 -11.98 -9.74 1.40
C ILE A 270 -12.74 -10.67 2.32
N LYS A 271 -12.20 -11.86 2.58
CA LYS A 271 -12.54 -12.73 3.70
C LYS A 271 -11.28 -12.91 4.53
N THR A 272 -11.33 -12.57 5.81
CA THR A 272 -10.21 -12.74 6.72
C THR A 272 -10.73 -13.30 8.04
N PRO A 273 -10.22 -14.46 8.47
CA PRO A 273 -10.72 -15.12 9.67
C PRO A 273 -10.32 -14.33 10.92
N LEU A 274 -11.16 -14.40 11.96
CA LEU A 274 -10.93 -13.73 13.25
C LEU A 274 -10.79 -12.19 13.15
N THR A 275 -11.48 -11.58 12.18
CA THR A 275 -11.54 -10.11 12.01
C THR A 275 -12.91 -9.55 12.36
N VAL A 276 -13.03 -8.22 12.45
CA VAL A 276 -14.26 -7.52 12.85
C VAL A 276 -15.46 -7.87 11.97
N LEU A 277 -15.26 -8.02 10.67
CA LEU A 277 -16.35 -8.24 9.70
C LEU A 277 -16.37 -9.65 9.11
N GLY A 278 -15.29 -10.43 9.26
CA GLY A 278 -15.13 -11.75 8.66
C GLY A 278 -15.01 -11.72 7.13
N GLU A 279 -16.03 -11.18 6.45
CA GLU A 279 -16.09 -10.98 5.00
C GLU A 279 -16.75 -9.63 4.67
N TYR A 280 -16.19 -8.89 3.72
CA TYR A 280 -16.82 -7.69 3.18
C TYR A 280 -16.42 -7.42 1.72
N GLN A 281 -17.30 -6.71 1.01
CA GLN A 281 -17.05 -6.26 -0.35
C GLN A 281 -16.12 -5.04 -0.33
N LEU A 282 -15.15 -5.02 -1.25
CA LEU A 282 -14.30 -3.87 -1.52
C LEU A 282 -15.08 -2.80 -2.29
N ASN A 283 -14.91 -1.56 -1.88
CA ASN A 283 -15.41 -0.35 -2.53
C ASN A 283 -14.25 0.65 -2.61
N GLY A 284 -14.56 1.94 -2.75
CA GLY A 284 -13.59 2.99 -2.40
C GLY A 284 -12.19 2.78 -3.00
N SER A 285 -11.17 3.18 -2.26
CA SER A 285 -9.79 3.09 -2.76
C SER A 285 -9.24 1.66 -2.81
N GLU A 286 -9.76 0.76 -1.97
CA GLU A 286 -9.29 -0.62 -1.92
C GLU A 286 -9.72 -1.43 -3.16
N LEU A 287 -10.91 -1.16 -3.71
CA LEU A 287 -11.36 -1.75 -4.98
C LEU A 287 -10.48 -1.30 -6.15
N ASP A 288 -10.09 -0.02 -6.19
CA ASP A 288 -9.16 0.49 -7.21
C ASP A 288 -7.77 -0.13 -7.05
N GLY A 289 -7.34 -0.34 -5.80
CA GLY A 289 -6.11 -1.04 -5.48
C GLY A 289 -6.13 -2.49 -5.97
N ALA A 290 -7.20 -3.23 -5.68
CA ALA A 290 -7.38 -4.61 -6.14
C ALA A 290 -7.40 -4.70 -7.67
N ARG A 291 -8.06 -3.74 -8.34
CA ARG A 291 -8.03 -3.62 -9.80
C ARG A 291 -6.62 -3.39 -10.33
N LEU A 292 -5.86 -2.46 -9.74
CA LEU A 292 -4.48 -2.21 -10.16
C LEU A 292 -3.60 -3.44 -9.95
N ASP A 293 -3.72 -4.12 -8.82
CA ASP A 293 -2.97 -5.35 -8.52
C ASP A 293 -3.30 -6.48 -9.51
N ALA A 294 -4.56 -6.55 -9.97
CA ALA A 294 -5.00 -7.48 -11.00
C ALA A 294 -4.46 -7.11 -12.40
N GLN A 295 -4.51 -5.84 -12.80
CA GLN A 295 -3.95 -5.38 -14.08
C GLN A 295 -2.43 -5.58 -14.13
N LEU A 296 -1.71 -5.24 -13.05
CA LEU A 296 -0.26 -5.37 -12.97
C LEU A 296 0.23 -6.81 -12.77
N SER A 297 -0.69 -7.76 -12.59
CA SER A 297 -0.41 -9.18 -12.78
C SER A 297 0.00 -9.52 -14.22
N PHE A 298 -0.34 -8.63 -15.17
CA PHE A 298 0.01 -8.70 -16.58
C PHE A 298 0.83 -7.45 -16.95
N PRO A 299 2.16 -7.47 -16.78
CA PRO A 299 3.00 -6.28 -16.86
C PRO A 299 2.87 -5.47 -18.16
N ALA A 300 2.47 -6.09 -19.27
CA ALA A 300 2.18 -5.41 -20.54
C ALA A 300 1.07 -4.35 -20.43
N GLN A 301 0.23 -4.40 -19.39
CA GLN A 301 -0.85 -3.44 -19.14
C GLN A 301 -0.42 -2.21 -18.32
N LEU A 302 0.83 -2.16 -17.85
CA LEU A 302 1.28 -1.15 -16.89
C LEU A 302 1.04 0.28 -17.39
N LYS A 303 1.37 0.56 -18.67
CA LYS A 303 1.22 1.91 -19.27
C LYS A 303 -0.25 2.28 -19.53
N GLN A 304 -1.14 1.31 -19.57
CA GLN A 304 -2.58 1.50 -19.69
C GLN A 304 -3.24 1.70 -18.33
N ALA A 305 -2.76 0.97 -17.31
CA ALA A 305 -3.26 1.03 -15.94
C ALA A 305 -2.84 2.34 -15.23
N LEU A 306 -1.65 2.85 -15.53
CA LEU A 306 -1.09 4.06 -14.92
C LEU A 306 -0.84 5.15 -15.96
N THR A 307 -1.41 6.32 -15.71
CA THR A 307 -1.30 7.51 -16.56
C THR A 307 -0.40 8.56 -15.93
N ASN A 308 0.00 9.57 -16.72
CA ASN A 308 0.85 10.67 -16.26
C ASN A 308 2.12 10.16 -15.54
N LEU A 309 2.84 9.25 -16.19
CA LEU A 309 4.02 8.62 -15.60
C LEU A 309 5.15 9.65 -15.41
N ARG A 310 5.82 9.60 -14.27
CA ARG A 310 6.88 10.52 -13.87
C ARG A 310 8.03 9.74 -13.25
N THR A 311 9.26 10.06 -13.64
CA THR A 311 10.45 9.50 -13.01
C THR A 311 10.75 10.31 -11.76
N LEU A 312 11.08 9.66 -10.66
CA LEU A 312 11.48 10.29 -9.40
C LEU A 312 12.98 10.10 -9.20
N ASP A 313 13.56 10.85 -8.25
CA ASP A 313 14.95 10.66 -7.88
C ASP A 313 15.24 9.19 -7.54
N PRO A 314 16.41 8.65 -7.94
CA PRO A 314 16.78 7.27 -7.67
C PRO A 314 16.77 6.97 -6.18
N ALA A 315 16.44 5.74 -5.80
CA ALA A 315 16.45 5.30 -4.41
C ALA A 315 17.44 4.14 -4.24
N THR A 316 17.59 3.70 -2.99
CA THR A 316 18.19 2.41 -2.68
C THR A 316 17.17 1.52 -1.96
N ILE A 317 17.14 0.24 -2.31
CA ILE A 317 16.40 -0.81 -1.60
C ILE A 317 17.36 -1.96 -1.37
N ASP A 318 17.60 -2.32 -0.11
CA ASP A 318 18.54 -3.39 0.28
C ASP A 318 19.90 -3.25 -0.43
N ASP A 319 20.49 -2.04 -0.37
CA ASP A 319 21.74 -1.63 -1.02
C ASP A 319 21.76 -1.70 -2.56
N ARG A 320 20.61 -1.89 -3.20
CA ARG A 320 20.46 -1.85 -4.66
C ARG A 320 19.94 -0.51 -5.12
N GLU A 321 20.63 0.11 -6.08
CA GLU A 321 20.09 1.31 -6.72
C GLU A 321 18.86 0.98 -7.56
N VAL A 322 17.81 1.78 -7.41
CA VAL A 322 16.55 1.62 -8.14
C VAL A 322 16.17 2.90 -8.89
N ASP A 323 15.69 2.72 -10.11
CA ASP A 323 14.96 3.76 -10.83
C ASP A 323 13.51 3.77 -10.36
N VAL A 324 12.96 4.95 -10.12
CA VAL A 324 11.63 5.11 -9.51
C VAL A 324 10.68 5.78 -10.48
N VAL A 325 9.52 5.17 -10.70
CA VAL A 325 8.45 5.72 -11.54
C VAL A 325 7.16 5.82 -10.76
N GLN A 326 6.53 6.98 -10.78
CA GLN A 326 5.20 7.21 -10.23
C GLN A 326 4.17 7.38 -11.34
N GLY A 327 2.98 6.80 -11.16
CA GLY A 327 1.86 6.92 -12.10
C GLY A 327 0.52 7.08 -11.39
N ASN A 328 -0.41 7.73 -12.06
CA ASN A 328 -1.76 8.00 -11.56
C ASN A 328 -2.72 6.90 -12.02
N GLY A 329 -3.45 6.33 -11.06
CA GLY A 329 -4.58 5.44 -11.28
C GLY A 329 -5.93 6.16 -11.17
N PRO A 330 -7.05 5.42 -11.22
CA PRO A 330 -8.39 5.97 -11.04
C PRO A 330 -8.59 6.61 -9.64
N ARG A 331 -9.56 7.53 -9.54
CA ARG A 331 -10.04 8.15 -8.28
C ARG A 331 -8.95 8.63 -7.31
N ARG A 332 -7.89 9.24 -7.86
CA ARG A 332 -6.73 9.79 -7.12
C ARG A 332 -5.83 8.76 -6.43
N LEU A 333 -6.03 7.47 -6.75
CA LEU A 333 -5.02 6.46 -6.50
C LEU A 333 -3.78 6.79 -7.33
N PHE A 334 -2.61 6.54 -6.77
CA PHE A 334 -1.36 6.55 -7.52
C PHE A 334 -0.47 5.43 -7.00
N ALA A 335 0.48 5.00 -7.83
CA ALA A 335 1.44 3.98 -7.49
C ALA A 335 2.86 4.48 -7.79
N THR A 336 3.79 4.13 -6.91
CA THR A 336 5.22 4.34 -7.06
C THR A 336 5.89 2.97 -7.22
N LEU A 337 6.59 2.80 -8.33
CA LEU A 337 7.22 1.57 -8.79
C LEU A 337 8.74 1.75 -8.71
N TYR A 338 9.44 0.76 -8.14
CA TYR A 338 10.87 0.79 -7.91
C TYR A 338 11.52 -0.34 -8.69
N PHE A 339 12.27 -0.01 -9.73
CA PHE A 339 12.89 -0.94 -10.65
C PHE A 339 14.38 -1.04 -10.36
N ASP A 340 14.90 -2.25 -10.21
CA ASP A 340 16.33 -2.47 -10.06
C ASP A 340 17.10 -1.95 -11.28
N ARG A 341 18.12 -1.11 -11.05
CA ARG A 341 18.91 -0.55 -12.15
C ARG A 341 19.72 -1.58 -12.90
N GLN A 342 20.15 -2.65 -12.25
CA GLN A 342 21.01 -3.64 -12.90
C GLN A 342 20.17 -4.59 -13.77
N THR A 343 19.13 -5.18 -13.20
CA THR A 343 18.32 -6.21 -13.87
C THR A 343 17.11 -5.64 -14.61
N GLY A 344 16.65 -4.44 -14.27
CA GLY A 344 15.38 -3.87 -14.75
C GLY A 344 14.13 -4.44 -14.08
N LEU A 345 14.27 -5.39 -13.15
CA LEU A 345 13.12 -6.04 -12.50
C LEU A 345 12.46 -5.11 -11.47
N LEU A 346 11.14 -5.16 -11.37
CA LEU A 346 10.39 -4.46 -10.32
C LEU A 346 10.73 -5.08 -8.96
N LEU A 347 11.22 -4.29 -8.01
CA LEU A 347 11.51 -4.74 -6.65
C LEU A 347 10.40 -4.36 -5.67
N ARG A 348 9.75 -3.22 -5.89
CA ARG A 348 8.68 -2.72 -5.02
C ARG A 348 7.64 -1.96 -5.81
N MET A 349 6.39 -2.12 -5.42
CA MET A 349 5.30 -1.20 -5.70
C MET A 349 4.74 -0.68 -4.38
N VAL A 350 4.48 0.63 -4.29
CA VAL A 350 3.65 1.20 -3.24
C VAL A 350 2.49 1.92 -3.90
N ARG A 351 1.26 1.48 -3.63
CA ARG A 351 0.04 2.17 -4.07
C ARG A 351 -0.62 2.89 -2.91
N TYR A 352 -1.21 4.04 -3.19
CA TYR A 352 -1.79 4.93 -2.18
C TYR A 352 -3.25 5.18 -2.49
N GLY A 353 -4.12 4.54 -1.71
CA GLY A 353 -5.55 4.81 -1.69
C GLY A 353 -5.87 6.13 -1.00
N ASN A 354 -6.97 6.76 -1.37
CA ASN A 354 -7.51 7.91 -0.66
C ASN A 354 -8.40 7.46 0.50
N SER A 355 -8.31 8.12 1.67
CA SER A 355 -9.28 8.00 2.76
C SER A 355 -9.64 9.39 3.29
N PRO A 356 -10.64 9.53 4.18
CA PRO A 356 -11.00 10.83 4.77
C PRO A 356 -9.88 11.52 5.55
N ILE A 357 -8.96 10.79 6.19
CA ILE A 357 -7.97 11.35 7.13
C ILE A 357 -6.49 11.07 6.79
N GLY A 358 -6.24 10.49 5.62
CA GLY A 358 -4.89 10.18 5.15
C GLY A 358 -4.92 9.31 3.90
N ARG A 359 -3.74 9.05 3.33
CA ARG A 359 -3.61 8.04 2.29
C ARG A 359 -3.44 6.66 2.92
N LEU A 360 -4.02 5.65 2.27
CA LEU A 360 -3.93 4.25 2.66
C LEU A 360 -2.83 3.58 1.80
N PRO A 361 -1.61 3.39 2.31
CA PRO A 361 -0.56 2.73 1.57
C PRO A 361 -0.77 1.21 1.55
N THR A 362 -0.45 0.60 0.42
CA THR A 362 -0.20 -0.83 0.29
C THR A 362 1.11 -1.01 -0.44
N GLN A 363 2.02 -1.79 0.16
CA GLN A 363 3.32 -2.09 -0.40
C GLN A 363 3.37 -3.55 -0.85
N ILE A 364 3.89 -3.77 -2.05
CA ILE A 364 4.23 -5.10 -2.56
C ILE A 364 5.71 -5.13 -2.88
N ASP A 365 6.47 -5.99 -2.19
CA ASP A 365 7.87 -6.27 -2.48
C ASP A 365 7.98 -7.56 -3.29
N TYR A 366 8.79 -7.56 -4.35
CA TYR A 366 8.99 -8.71 -5.24
C TYR A 366 10.44 -9.18 -5.21
N SER A 367 10.63 -10.51 -5.20
CA SER A 367 11.94 -11.15 -5.18
C SER A 367 11.85 -12.57 -5.76
N ASP A 368 12.99 -13.27 -5.84
CA ASP A 368 13.07 -14.64 -6.33
C ASP A 368 12.44 -14.79 -7.73
N TYR A 369 12.89 -13.96 -8.68
CA TYR A 369 12.42 -14.04 -10.07
C TYR A 369 12.95 -15.29 -10.75
N ARG A 370 12.06 -16.14 -11.25
CA ARG A 370 12.41 -17.39 -11.96
C ARG A 370 11.79 -17.41 -13.35
N ASP A 371 12.42 -18.14 -14.25
CA ASP A 371 11.90 -18.35 -15.61
C ASP A 371 10.76 -19.38 -15.59
N VAL A 372 9.64 -19.01 -16.21
CA VAL A 372 8.48 -19.87 -16.45
C VAL A 372 8.12 -19.72 -17.92
N GLY A 373 8.60 -20.62 -18.76
CA GLY A 373 8.32 -20.59 -20.20
C GLY A 373 8.89 -19.36 -20.92
N GLY A 374 10.08 -18.89 -20.53
CA GLY A 374 10.72 -17.72 -21.12
C GLY A 374 10.19 -16.37 -20.61
N ILE A 375 9.38 -16.39 -19.55
CA ILE A 375 8.90 -15.23 -18.81
C ILE A 375 9.46 -15.27 -17.39
N LYS A 376 10.07 -14.19 -16.91
CA LYS A 376 10.47 -14.08 -15.50
C LYS A 376 9.26 -13.73 -14.64
N MET A 377 8.97 -14.56 -13.65
CA MET A 377 7.88 -14.37 -12.68
C MET A 377 8.46 -14.29 -11.27
N PRO A 378 7.95 -13.41 -10.37
CA PRO A 378 8.37 -13.39 -8.97
C PRO A 378 7.80 -14.61 -8.23
N PHE A 379 8.68 -15.42 -7.63
CA PHE A 379 8.26 -16.55 -6.78
C PHE A 379 8.16 -16.16 -5.32
N ARG A 380 8.68 -15.00 -4.92
CA ARG A 380 8.48 -14.46 -3.58
C ARG A 380 7.95 -13.05 -3.66
N PHE A 381 6.86 -12.77 -2.95
CA PHE A 381 6.41 -11.40 -2.77
C PHE A 381 5.78 -11.17 -1.41
N THR A 382 5.98 -9.99 -0.85
CA THR A 382 5.40 -9.56 0.42
C THR A 382 4.35 -8.52 0.14
N PHE A 383 3.13 -8.74 0.61
CA PHE A 383 2.02 -7.78 0.55
C PHE A 383 1.81 -7.19 1.95
N ALA A 384 2.04 -5.89 2.12
CA ALA A 384 1.93 -5.18 3.39
C ALA A 384 0.94 -4.01 3.30
N TRP A 385 0.14 -3.85 4.34
CA TRP A 385 -0.83 -2.78 4.52
C TRP A 385 -0.82 -2.34 6.01
N LEU A 386 -1.60 -1.33 6.38
CA LEU A 386 -1.44 -0.67 7.69
C LEU A 386 -1.74 -1.56 8.91
N ASP A 387 -2.51 -2.63 8.74
CA ASP A 387 -2.92 -3.56 9.78
C ASP A 387 -2.46 -5.02 9.50
N GLY A 388 -1.55 -5.23 8.56
CA GLY A 388 -1.03 -6.57 8.33
C GLY A 388 0.02 -6.70 7.23
N ARG A 389 0.61 -7.90 7.17
CA ARG A 389 1.59 -8.27 6.16
C ARG A 389 1.56 -9.77 5.93
N ASP A 390 1.46 -10.15 4.66
CA ASP A 390 1.54 -11.52 4.17
C ASP A 390 2.78 -11.68 3.30
N ALA A 391 3.63 -12.67 3.59
CA ALA A 391 4.75 -13.03 2.74
C ALA A 391 4.43 -14.35 2.02
N PHE A 392 4.38 -14.30 0.70
CA PHE A 392 4.10 -15.45 -0.16
C PHE A 392 5.39 -16.00 -0.74
N GLN A 393 5.59 -17.32 -0.63
CA GLN A 393 6.61 -18.08 -1.33
C GLN A 393 5.93 -19.11 -2.22
N LEU A 394 5.98 -18.89 -3.53
CA LEU A 394 5.49 -19.81 -4.55
C LEU A 394 6.57 -20.85 -4.86
N ASN A 395 6.10 -22.06 -5.17
CA ASN A 395 6.93 -23.19 -5.54
C ASN A 395 6.57 -23.71 -6.94
N ASP A 396 5.34 -23.41 -7.40
CA ASP A 396 4.80 -23.77 -8.70
C ASP A 396 4.06 -22.57 -9.29
N VAL A 397 4.34 -22.26 -10.55
CA VAL A 397 3.66 -21.22 -11.33
C VAL A 397 3.43 -21.75 -12.73
N GLN A 398 2.19 -21.70 -13.20
CA GLN A 398 1.78 -22.18 -14.51
C GLN A 398 1.12 -21.04 -15.29
N LEU A 399 1.57 -20.80 -16.52
CA LEU A 399 1.02 -19.77 -17.40
C LEU A 399 -0.03 -20.36 -18.34
N ASN A 400 -0.99 -19.54 -18.76
CA ASN A 400 -1.98 -19.85 -19.79
C ASN A 400 -2.82 -21.12 -19.52
N VAL A 401 -3.01 -21.45 -18.25
CA VAL A 401 -3.86 -22.55 -17.81
C VAL A 401 -5.33 -22.11 -17.72
N PRO A 402 -6.29 -23.01 -17.99
CA PRO A 402 -7.70 -22.71 -17.74
C PRO A 402 -7.93 -22.48 -16.25
N ILE A 403 -8.65 -21.42 -15.92
CA ILE A 403 -9.04 -21.07 -14.54
C ILE A 403 -10.56 -20.98 -14.51
N ASP A 404 -11.17 -21.70 -13.57
CA ASP A 404 -12.60 -21.63 -13.33
C ASP A 404 -13.00 -20.20 -12.90
N ALA A 405 -14.02 -19.65 -13.55
CA ALA A 405 -14.54 -18.31 -13.23
C ALA A 405 -15.01 -18.19 -11.78
N ALA A 406 -15.46 -19.30 -11.16
CA ALA A 406 -15.85 -19.35 -9.76
C ALA A 406 -14.70 -19.07 -8.78
N LYS A 407 -13.43 -19.11 -9.26
CA LYS A 407 -12.27 -18.71 -8.46
C LYS A 407 -12.19 -17.20 -8.22
N PHE A 408 -12.97 -16.41 -8.95
CA PHE A 408 -13.05 -14.96 -8.81
C PHE A 408 -14.42 -14.56 -8.22
N GLY A 409 -14.47 -13.39 -7.61
CA GLY A 409 -15.68 -12.85 -6.98
C GLY A 409 -15.77 -13.15 -5.48
N ARG A 410 -17.00 -13.23 -4.95
CA ARG A 410 -17.27 -13.36 -3.52
C ARG A 410 -16.76 -14.70 -2.96
N PRO A 411 -15.97 -14.74 -1.86
CA PRO A 411 -15.36 -15.95 -1.33
C PRO A 411 -16.30 -17.15 -1.11
N THR A 412 -17.57 -16.93 -0.78
CA THR A 412 -18.57 -18.02 -0.66
C THR A 412 -18.82 -18.76 -1.99
N SER A 413 -18.47 -18.21 -3.16
CA SER A 413 -18.51 -18.93 -4.44
C SER A 413 -17.44 -20.04 -4.52
N LEU A 414 -16.41 -19.99 -3.68
CA LEU A 414 -15.41 -21.04 -3.53
C LEU A 414 -15.90 -22.19 -2.64
N GLU A 415 -16.95 -21.96 -1.85
CA GLU A 415 -17.62 -22.94 -1.00
C GLU A 415 -18.89 -23.47 -1.69
N SER A 416 -18.73 -23.97 -2.91
CA SER A 416 -19.74 -24.86 -3.50
C SER A 416 -19.08 -26.12 -4.02
N ARG A 417 -19.02 -27.13 -3.16
CA ARG A 417 -19.12 -28.56 -3.52
C ARG A 417 -19.24 -29.42 -2.26
N PRO A 418 -20.35 -30.16 -2.06
CA PRO A 418 -20.23 -31.57 -1.68
C PRO A 418 -19.50 -32.38 -2.76
#